data_AF-A0A931U9V8-F1
#
_entry.id   AF-A0A931U9V8-F1
#
_cell.length_a   1.000
_cell.length_b   1.000
_cell.length_c   1.000
_cell.angle_alpha   90.00
_cell.angle_beta   90.00
_cell.angle_gamma   90.00
#
_symmetry.space_group_name_H-M   'P 1'
#
loop_
_entity.id
_entity.type
_entity.pdbx_description
1 polymer ?
#
loop_
_entity_poly.entity_id
_entity_poly.type
_entity_poly.pdbx_seq_one_letter_code
_entity_poly.pdbx_strand_id
1 'polypeptide(L)'
;MEKQKKSEVKLSSAQLNHFTSKYKSGDFREFVSTLDDEKLTFLTLGYQDTVKDKPRSKTLKNIQEILIGEKIKRMRRPETPTSFYKIDDVVAAVESYLPNTGTALKLALAVATSGTRINRVMLWMLLVGSPSSGKTDLVKLFKNSKSVYSLDNLTLNAFISGERQTEKQKVYDLLPQLANKCLVIKDWTVIFSLDEKMSKKIVGDMVGIYDKSLSKFSSRRGQITYDAEFSHLGCITPATLNKHQTYLNMIGPRFLHYTIPSLSKDDEEASFKAIFGNTDRQTLEKEVRSIVSAYLDQLNEKDISEIKPVSDEVREYLTLASRFTAKARGIVIIQASSFKNEDGDNITYYEPLDIQIEQPWRAVQQLLTLSTYLTLVSNKLEVGIEAMEVIKEVVVSSMPADRAQAVRALKDAPDGEITAKYLSEQVDKSQKTTRRLLDELSFLGIVEKIKGTGQIATSYRLIPEFKDFITLDPAEFMSTNYGGTKTPDGIPHEQDNLPESPKTLEEVLGELRF
;
A
#
# COMPACT_ATOMS: atom_id res chain seq x y z
N MET A 1 38.45 29.10 28.02
CA MET A 1 39.21 27.96 27.46
C MET A 1 38.51 27.42 26.22
N GLU A 2 38.21 28.27 25.24
CA GLU A 2 37.32 27.91 24.12
C GLU A 2 37.66 28.73 22.85
N LYS A 3 38.93 28.66 22.45
CA LYS A 3 39.44 29.30 21.21
C LYS A 3 40.31 28.38 20.35
N GLN A 4 40.22 27.08 20.52
CA GLN A 4 40.96 26.11 19.71
C GLN A 4 40.11 24.86 19.42
N LYS A 5 39.42 24.86 18.27
CA LYS A 5 39.13 23.69 17.41
C LYS A 5 38.15 24.07 16.27
N LYS A 6 38.60 24.98 15.40
CA LYS A 6 38.17 24.99 13.99
C LYS A 6 39.46 25.03 13.18
N SER A 7 40.13 23.88 13.10
CA SER A 7 41.19 23.66 12.13
C SER A 7 40.55 23.71 10.75
N GLU A 8 40.74 24.84 10.05
CA GLU A 8 40.44 25.00 8.64
C GLU A 8 41.16 23.91 7.84
N VAL A 9 40.43 22.89 7.37
CA VAL A 9 40.91 22.01 6.31
C VAL A 9 40.70 22.73 4.99
N LYS A 10 41.56 23.71 4.66
CA LYS A 10 41.61 24.26 3.30
C LYS A 10 42.17 23.19 2.37
N LEU A 11 41.34 22.68 1.45
CA LEU A 11 41.84 21.86 0.35
C LEU A 11 42.81 22.73 -0.47
N SER A 12 44.06 22.30 -0.58
CA SER A 12 45.05 22.98 -1.41
C SER A 12 44.63 22.97 -2.88
N SER A 13 45.08 23.94 -3.66
CA SER A 13 44.87 24.01 -5.11
C SER A 13 45.32 22.73 -5.82
N ALA A 14 46.30 22.00 -5.26
CA ALA A 14 46.78 20.72 -5.75
C ALA A 14 45.76 19.58 -5.52
N GLN A 15 45.05 19.58 -4.39
CA GLN A 15 44.00 18.59 -4.11
C GLN A 15 42.78 18.80 -5.01
N LEU A 16 42.35 20.05 -5.22
CA LEU A 16 41.28 20.38 -6.18
C LEU A 16 41.66 19.98 -7.62
N ASN A 17 42.91 20.22 -8.04
CA ASN A 17 43.39 19.77 -9.34
C ASN A 17 43.48 18.24 -9.47
N HIS A 18 43.85 17.53 -8.41
CA HIS A 18 43.85 16.06 -8.37
C HIS A 18 42.43 15.48 -8.45
N PHE A 19 41.47 16.10 -7.75
CA PHE A 19 40.06 15.73 -7.84
C PHE A 19 39.50 15.95 -9.25
N THR A 20 39.80 17.08 -9.87
CA THR A 20 39.31 17.40 -11.22
C THR A 20 39.96 16.59 -12.34
N SER A 21 41.20 16.11 -12.17
CA SER A 21 41.83 15.19 -13.13
C SER A 21 41.31 13.75 -13.04
N LYS A 22 40.77 13.35 -11.88
CA LYS A 22 40.38 11.96 -11.59
C LYS A 22 38.96 11.62 -12.04
N TYR A 23 38.07 12.60 -12.11
CA TYR A 23 36.66 12.38 -12.47
C TYR A 23 36.35 12.95 -13.85
N LYS A 24 35.86 12.11 -14.78
CA LYS A 24 35.22 12.59 -16.00
C LYS A 24 33.95 13.36 -15.60
N SER A 25 33.51 14.32 -16.41
CA SER A 25 32.36 15.20 -16.10
C SER A 25 31.07 14.44 -15.71
N GLY A 26 30.91 13.20 -16.16
CA GLY A 26 29.84 12.28 -15.76
C GLY A 26 29.94 11.82 -14.31
N ASP A 27 31.11 11.35 -13.87
CA ASP A 27 31.35 10.81 -12.52
C ASP A 27 31.30 11.92 -11.45
N PHE A 28 31.68 13.14 -11.83
CA PHE A 28 31.65 14.28 -10.92
C PHE A 28 30.22 14.68 -10.51
N ARG A 29 29.24 14.59 -11.43
CA ARG A 29 27.82 14.85 -11.08
C ARG A 29 27.28 13.85 -10.08
N GLU A 30 27.64 12.58 -10.24
CA GLU A 30 27.20 11.50 -9.37
C GLU A 30 27.81 11.67 -7.97
N PHE A 31 29.11 11.95 -7.89
CA PHE A 31 29.78 12.32 -6.64
C PHE A 31 29.14 13.55 -5.96
N VAL A 32 28.85 14.62 -6.70
CA VAL A 32 28.23 15.83 -6.13
C VAL A 32 26.83 15.53 -5.58
N SER A 33 26.09 14.61 -6.20
CA SER A 33 24.76 14.21 -5.73
C SER A 33 24.77 13.43 -4.41
N THR A 34 25.88 12.79 -4.04
CA THR A 34 26.03 12.04 -2.78
C THR A 34 26.54 12.88 -1.61
N LEU A 35 26.99 14.12 -1.85
CA LEU A 35 27.46 15.02 -0.79
C LEU A 35 26.31 15.54 0.08
N ASP A 36 26.54 15.67 1.38
CA ASP A 36 25.65 16.45 2.27
C ASP A 36 25.75 17.96 1.97
N ASP A 37 24.83 18.77 2.53
CA ASP A 37 24.73 20.20 2.22
C ASP A 37 25.93 21.01 2.72
N GLU A 38 26.55 20.58 3.82
CA GLU A 38 27.73 21.21 4.39
C GLU A 38 28.96 21.01 3.48
N LYS A 39 29.20 19.78 3.03
CA LYS A 39 30.25 19.44 2.06
C LYS A 39 30.01 20.06 0.70
N LEU A 40 28.75 20.09 0.22
CA LEU A 40 28.40 20.73 -1.06
C LEU A 40 28.66 22.24 -1.01
N THR A 41 28.27 22.90 0.08
CA THR A 41 28.51 24.33 0.29
C THR A 41 30.01 24.61 0.39
N PHE A 42 30.74 23.77 1.13
CA PHE A 42 32.19 23.87 1.23
C PHE A 42 32.89 23.71 -0.12
N LEU A 43 32.51 22.69 -0.91
CA LEU A 43 33.04 22.49 -2.27
C LEU A 43 32.72 23.70 -3.16
N THR A 44 31.49 24.22 -3.09
CA THR A 44 31.08 25.37 -3.92
C THR A 44 31.89 26.62 -3.60
N LEU A 45 32.12 26.90 -2.31
CA LEU A 45 32.91 28.06 -1.85
C LEU A 45 34.39 27.91 -2.20
N GLY A 46 35.00 26.77 -1.87
CA GLY A 46 36.40 26.49 -2.21
C GLY A 46 36.66 26.56 -3.71
N TYR A 47 35.67 26.16 -4.52
CA TYR A 47 35.75 26.25 -5.97
C TYR A 47 35.66 27.69 -6.50
N GLN A 48 34.77 28.51 -5.95
CA GLN A 48 34.64 29.93 -6.32
C GLN A 48 35.95 30.70 -6.12
N ASP A 49 36.70 30.40 -5.06
CA ASP A 49 38.00 31.04 -4.82
C ASP A 49 39.06 30.56 -5.81
N THR A 50 39.08 29.28 -6.22
CA THR A 50 40.01 28.81 -7.27
C THR A 50 39.73 29.35 -8.67
N VAL A 51 38.46 29.62 -9.01
CA VAL A 51 38.08 30.17 -10.33
C VAL A 51 38.49 31.63 -10.48
N LYS A 52 38.53 32.41 -9.39
CA LYS A 52 39.02 33.80 -9.39
C LYS A 52 40.47 33.90 -9.88
N ASP A 53 41.31 32.93 -9.54
CA ASP A 53 42.73 32.94 -9.90
C ASP A 53 43.06 32.34 -11.29
N LYS A 54 42.18 31.53 -11.89
CA LYS A 54 42.41 30.88 -13.21
C LYS A 54 41.13 30.75 -14.08
N PRO A 55 40.64 31.85 -14.69
CA PRO A 55 39.32 31.90 -15.34
C PRO A 55 39.18 31.21 -16.72
N ARG A 56 40.23 30.58 -17.27
CA ARG A 56 40.28 30.16 -18.70
C ARG A 56 40.03 28.68 -19.02
N SER A 57 39.78 27.81 -18.03
CA SER A 57 39.52 26.38 -18.31
C SER A 57 38.02 26.09 -18.52
N LYS A 58 37.65 25.55 -19.68
CA LYS A 58 36.30 25.08 -20.01
C LYS A 58 35.79 24.01 -19.04
N THR A 59 36.70 23.14 -18.58
CA THR A 59 36.41 22.12 -17.56
C THR A 59 36.02 22.78 -16.24
N LEU A 60 36.68 23.90 -15.88
CA LEU A 60 36.41 24.53 -14.60
C LEU A 60 35.01 25.16 -14.54
N LYS A 61 34.55 25.77 -15.65
CA LYS A 61 33.19 26.32 -15.76
C LYS A 61 32.11 25.25 -15.66
N ASN A 62 32.29 24.10 -16.32
CA ASN A 62 31.32 22.99 -16.26
C ASN A 62 31.11 22.46 -14.84
N ILE A 63 32.19 22.35 -14.04
CA ILE A 63 32.11 21.89 -12.65
C ILE A 63 31.38 22.92 -11.77
N GLN A 64 31.63 24.22 -11.98
CA GLN A 64 30.94 25.28 -11.28
C GLN A 64 29.42 25.24 -11.56
N GLU A 65 29.04 25.04 -12.82
CA GLU A 65 27.63 24.87 -13.21
C GLU A 65 26.99 23.63 -12.58
N ILE A 66 27.75 22.53 -12.42
CA ILE A 66 27.26 21.32 -11.73
C ILE A 66 27.00 21.59 -10.26
N LEU A 67 27.96 22.20 -9.55
CA LEU A 67 27.85 22.52 -8.12
C LEU A 67 26.69 23.49 -7.86
N ILE A 68 26.61 24.56 -8.66
CA ILE A 68 25.52 25.54 -8.58
C ILE A 68 24.19 24.91 -8.94
N GLY A 69 24.14 24.09 -10.00
CA GLY A 69 22.93 23.40 -10.43
C GLY A 69 22.37 22.46 -9.36
N GLU A 70 23.22 21.69 -8.69
CA GLU A 70 22.78 20.81 -7.60
C GLU A 70 22.37 21.63 -6.37
N LYS A 71 23.07 22.73 -6.05
CA LYS A 71 22.69 23.64 -4.96
C LYS A 71 21.33 24.32 -5.24
N ILE A 72 21.07 24.76 -6.47
CA ILE A 72 19.78 25.32 -6.89
C ILE A 72 18.68 24.25 -6.85
N LYS A 73 18.98 23.02 -7.26
CA LYS A 73 18.03 21.90 -7.19
C LYS A 73 17.64 21.56 -5.75
N ARG A 74 18.58 21.69 -4.80
CA ARG A 74 18.32 21.55 -3.36
C ARG A 74 17.57 22.75 -2.78
N MET A 75 17.94 23.98 -3.14
CA MET A 75 17.20 25.19 -2.74
C MET A 75 15.77 25.26 -3.31
N ARG A 76 15.50 24.59 -4.45
CA ARG A 76 14.15 24.47 -5.03
C ARG A 76 13.31 23.37 -4.38
N ARG A 77 13.91 22.50 -3.56
CA ARG A 77 13.11 21.68 -2.65
C ARG A 77 12.73 22.60 -1.50
N PRO A 78 11.44 22.77 -1.19
CA PRO A 78 11.07 23.48 0.02
C PRO A 78 11.78 22.79 1.19
N GLU A 79 12.57 23.54 1.96
CA GLU A 79 13.06 23.09 3.25
C GLU A 79 11.83 22.74 4.07
N THR A 80 11.64 21.46 4.35
CA THR A 80 10.56 21.02 5.22
C THR A 80 10.85 21.59 6.60
N PRO A 81 10.00 22.49 7.14
CA PRO A 81 10.25 23.05 8.46
C PRO A 81 10.37 21.90 9.46
N THR A 82 11.44 21.91 10.26
CA THR A 82 11.67 21.02 11.41
C THR A 82 10.71 21.34 12.56
N SER A 83 9.42 21.48 12.25
CA SER A 83 8.35 21.50 13.24
C SER A 83 7.89 20.06 13.43
N PHE A 84 7.98 19.58 14.67
CA PHE A 84 7.42 18.28 15.05
C PHE A 84 5.89 18.38 14.97
N TYR A 85 5.28 17.64 14.06
CA TYR A 85 3.83 17.60 13.92
C TYR A 85 3.25 16.42 14.69
N LYS A 86 2.06 16.62 15.30
CA LYS A 86 1.25 15.53 15.83
C LYS A 86 0.22 15.09 14.80
N ILE A 87 -0.18 13.83 14.85
CA ILE A 87 -1.14 13.26 13.90
C ILE A 87 -2.46 14.04 13.87
N ASP A 88 -2.98 14.47 15.03
CA ASP A 88 -4.25 15.19 15.11
C ASP A 88 -4.19 16.55 14.41
N ASP A 89 -3.07 17.27 14.53
CA ASP A 89 -2.85 18.54 13.84
C ASP A 89 -2.77 18.33 12.31
N VAL A 90 -2.13 17.25 11.88
CA VAL A 90 -2.00 16.90 10.45
C VAL A 90 -3.37 16.49 9.88
N VAL A 91 -4.14 15.69 10.61
CA VAL A 91 -5.50 15.30 10.22
C VAL A 91 -6.39 16.53 10.12
N ALA A 92 -6.40 17.40 11.13
CA ALA A 92 -7.19 18.63 11.12
C ALA A 92 -6.81 19.56 9.95
N ALA A 93 -5.52 19.72 9.68
CA ALA A 93 -5.04 20.51 8.53
C ALA A 93 -5.53 19.91 7.20
N VAL A 94 -5.46 18.58 7.04
CA VAL A 94 -5.94 17.91 5.83
C VAL A 94 -7.46 17.99 5.71
N GLU A 95 -8.22 17.79 6.79
CA GLU A 95 -9.68 17.84 6.78
C GLU A 95 -10.23 19.25 6.51
N SER A 96 -9.48 20.28 6.86
CA SER A 96 -9.80 21.67 6.45
C SER A 96 -9.73 21.88 4.93
N TYR A 97 -8.98 21.03 4.22
CA TYR A 97 -8.78 21.09 2.77
C TYR A 97 -9.58 20.00 2.01
N LEU A 98 -9.68 18.80 2.59
CA LEU A 98 -10.35 17.61 2.09
C LEU A 98 -11.13 16.92 3.24
N PRO A 99 -12.41 17.28 3.45
CA PRO A 99 -13.23 16.70 4.50
C PRO A 99 -13.36 15.17 4.40
N ASN A 100 -13.56 14.52 5.55
CA ASN A 100 -13.75 13.06 5.65
C ASN A 100 -12.61 12.22 5.05
N THR A 101 -11.37 12.69 5.15
CA THR A 101 -10.19 11.97 4.65
C THR A 101 -9.23 11.49 5.73
N GLY A 102 -9.52 11.71 7.03
CA GLY A 102 -8.64 11.31 8.13
C GLY A 102 -8.19 9.85 8.08
N THR A 103 -9.11 8.90 7.88
CA THR A 103 -8.77 7.47 7.76
C THR A 103 -7.95 7.18 6.49
N ALA A 104 -8.32 7.76 5.36
CA ALA A 104 -7.59 7.59 4.10
C ALA A 104 -6.16 8.16 4.19
N LEU A 105 -5.99 9.28 4.90
CA LEU A 105 -4.70 9.91 5.19
C LEU A 105 -3.83 9.00 6.05
N LYS A 106 -4.37 8.46 7.16
CA LYS A 106 -3.64 7.53 8.04
C LYS A 106 -3.18 6.29 7.27
N LEU A 107 -4.04 5.73 6.42
CA LEU A 107 -3.70 4.61 5.53
C LEU A 107 -2.60 4.98 4.53
N ALA A 108 -2.74 6.13 3.86
CA ALA A 108 -1.75 6.61 2.89
C ALA A 108 -0.38 6.87 3.55
N LEU A 109 -0.36 7.47 4.75
CA LEU A 109 0.84 7.66 5.56
C LEU A 109 1.46 6.31 5.96
N ALA A 110 0.65 5.35 6.42
CA ALA A 110 1.13 4.03 6.83
C ALA A 110 1.79 3.29 5.66
N VAL A 111 1.13 3.28 4.49
CA VAL A 111 1.67 2.69 3.26
C VAL A 111 2.94 3.43 2.82
N ALA A 112 2.94 4.77 2.78
CA ALA A 112 4.12 5.52 2.37
C ALA A 112 5.32 5.32 3.29
N THR A 113 5.07 5.30 4.60
CA THR A 113 6.08 5.07 5.65
C THR A 113 6.65 3.65 5.58
N SER A 114 5.85 2.65 5.19
CA SER A 114 6.36 1.29 5.00
C SER A 114 7.38 1.16 3.87
N GLY A 115 7.33 2.04 2.87
CA GLY A 115 8.19 1.97 1.70
C GLY A 115 9.66 2.26 1.98
N THR A 116 9.98 2.95 3.08
CA THR A 116 11.36 3.29 3.47
C THR A 116 12.07 2.20 4.24
N ARG A 117 11.40 1.06 4.45
CA ARG A 117 11.86 -0.02 5.32
C ARG A 117 11.74 -1.37 4.63
N ILE A 118 12.61 -2.29 5.04
CA ILE A 118 12.53 -3.68 4.61
C ILE A 118 11.40 -4.35 5.38
N ASN A 119 10.47 -4.93 4.63
CA ASN A 119 9.31 -5.60 5.20
C ASN A 119 9.27 -7.06 4.77
N ARG A 120 8.53 -7.89 5.49
CA ARG A 120 8.26 -9.28 5.05
C ARG A 120 7.55 -9.27 3.69
N VAL A 121 6.58 -8.38 3.56
CA VAL A 121 5.82 -8.11 2.33
C VAL A 121 5.68 -6.62 2.12
N MET A 122 5.64 -6.19 0.87
CA MET A 122 5.39 -4.78 0.54
C MET A 122 3.90 -4.43 0.71
N LEU A 123 3.63 -3.20 1.17
CA LEU A 123 2.28 -2.68 1.22
C LEU A 123 1.94 -1.94 -0.06
N TRP A 124 1.05 -2.53 -0.86
CA TRP A 124 0.51 -1.92 -2.06
C TRP A 124 -0.98 -1.68 -1.84
N MET A 125 -1.42 -0.44 -2.02
CA MET A 125 -2.78 -0.02 -1.76
C MET A 125 -3.37 0.77 -2.92
N LEU A 126 -4.65 0.50 -3.24
CA LEU A 126 -5.46 1.35 -4.10
C LEU A 126 -6.54 2.05 -3.27
N LEU A 127 -6.52 3.38 -3.29
CA LEU A 127 -7.62 4.21 -2.81
C LEU A 127 -8.71 4.23 -3.89
N VAL A 128 -9.86 3.65 -3.55
CA VAL A 128 -11.01 3.49 -4.44
C VAL A 128 -12.02 4.57 -4.10
N GLY A 129 -12.40 5.39 -5.08
CA GLY A 129 -13.42 6.41 -4.84
C GLY A 129 -13.94 7.01 -6.13
N SER A 130 -15.18 7.52 -6.09
CA SER A 130 -15.81 8.21 -7.21
C SER A 130 -14.93 9.35 -7.74
N PRO A 131 -15.09 9.80 -8.99
CA PRO A 131 -14.52 11.07 -9.44
C PRO A 131 -14.83 12.19 -8.43
N SER A 132 -13.90 13.13 -8.27
CA SER A 132 -14.02 14.25 -7.32
C SER A 132 -14.12 13.91 -5.83
N SER A 133 -13.87 12.65 -5.42
CA SER A 133 -13.79 12.24 -3.99
C SER A 133 -12.53 12.70 -3.24
N GLY A 134 -11.73 13.62 -3.79
CA GLY A 134 -10.48 14.09 -3.16
C GLY A 134 -9.31 13.09 -3.17
N LYS A 135 -9.49 11.83 -3.61
CA LYS A 135 -8.43 10.79 -3.62
C LYS A 135 -7.11 11.23 -4.27
N THR A 136 -7.21 11.89 -5.42
CA THR A 136 -6.04 12.34 -6.19
C THR A 136 -5.38 13.54 -5.52
N ASP A 137 -6.14 14.39 -4.84
CA ASP A 137 -5.58 15.53 -4.12
C ASP A 137 -4.90 15.10 -2.82
N LEU A 138 -5.47 14.12 -2.11
CA LEU A 138 -4.86 13.49 -0.93
C LEU A 138 -3.46 12.95 -1.26
N VAL A 139 -3.31 12.13 -2.30
CA VAL A 139 -2.00 11.53 -2.63
C VAL A 139 -0.98 12.56 -3.16
N LYS A 140 -1.43 13.71 -3.67
CA LYS A 140 -0.51 14.82 -4.05
C LYS A 140 0.10 15.52 -2.84
N LEU A 141 -0.51 15.42 -1.65
CA LEU A 141 0.01 16.04 -0.42
C LEU A 141 1.37 15.44 0.00
N PHE A 142 1.70 14.25 -0.49
CA PHE A 142 2.95 13.55 -0.21
C PHE A 142 4.11 13.94 -1.14
N LYS A 143 3.85 14.72 -2.20
CA LYS A 143 4.79 14.95 -3.31
C LYS A 143 6.13 15.57 -2.91
N ASN A 144 6.18 16.32 -1.79
CA ASN A 144 7.40 17.00 -1.36
C ASN A 144 8.31 16.12 -0.47
N SER A 145 7.80 14.98 0.03
CA SER A 145 8.60 14.06 0.85
C SER A 145 9.69 13.37 0.04
N LYS A 146 10.85 13.16 0.67
CA LYS A 146 12.02 12.51 0.04
C LYS A 146 11.78 11.02 -0.22
N SER A 147 10.88 10.41 0.53
CA SER A 147 10.54 8.98 0.43
C SER A 147 9.49 8.68 -0.64
N VAL A 148 9.06 9.67 -1.41
CA VAL A 148 7.97 9.51 -2.38
C VAL A 148 8.47 9.69 -3.80
N TYR A 149 8.07 8.79 -4.68
CA TYR A 149 8.28 8.89 -6.12
C TYR A 149 6.93 8.90 -6.81
N SER A 150 6.53 10.05 -7.37
CA SER A 150 5.21 10.21 -7.98
C SER A 150 5.28 10.12 -9.51
N LEU A 151 4.39 9.32 -10.08
CA LEU A 151 4.23 9.15 -11.52
C LEU A 151 2.76 9.26 -11.93
N ASP A 152 2.55 9.74 -13.15
CA ASP A 152 1.23 9.83 -13.76
C ASP A 152 0.92 8.62 -14.65
N ASN A 153 1.96 8.03 -15.26
CA ASN A 153 1.83 6.90 -16.17
C ASN A 153 3.14 6.09 -16.22
N LEU A 154 3.05 4.85 -16.69
CA LEU A 154 4.18 3.96 -16.93
C LEU A 154 4.19 3.54 -18.40
N THR A 155 5.35 3.62 -19.04
CA THR A 155 5.56 3.01 -20.35
C THR A 155 5.83 1.51 -20.19
N LEU A 156 5.67 0.75 -21.28
CA LEU A 156 5.70 -0.71 -21.26
C LEU A 156 6.94 -1.32 -20.59
N ASN A 157 8.11 -0.71 -20.74
CA ASN A 157 9.39 -1.18 -20.18
C ASN A 157 9.98 -0.18 -19.18
N ALA A 158 9.13 0.53 -18.42
CA ALA A 158 9.57 1.55 -17.48
C ALA A 158 10.48 1.01 -16.36
N PHE A 159 10.14 -0.15 -15.78
CA PHE A 159 10.89 -0.71 -14.65
C PHE A 159 12.33 -1.13 -15.02
N ILE A 160 12.48 -1.86 -16.13
CA ILE A 160 13.76 -2.29 -16.69
C ILE A 160 13.68 -2.13 -18.21
N SER A 161 14.49 -1.23 -18.74
CA SER A 161 14.63 -0.95 -20.16
C SER A 161 15.45 -2.04 -20.86
N GLY A 162 15.04 -2.40 -22.07
CA GLY A 162 15.79 -3.31 -22.93
C GLY A 162 16.92 -2.66 -23.71
N GLU A 163 17.10 -1.33 -23.61
CA GLU A 163 18.08 -0.58 -24.41
C GLU A 163 19.50 -0.69 -23.86
N ARG A 164 20.50 -0.66 -24.75
CA ARG A 164 21.91 -0.67 -24.35
C ARG A 164 22.40 0.75 -24.12
N GLN A 165 23.14 0.96 -23.04
CA GLN A 165 23.84 2.22 -22.83
C GLN A 165 24.92 2.40 -23.91
N THR A 166 24.91 3.56 -24.56
CA THR A 166 25.93 3.98 -25.51
C THR A 166 26.60 5.27 -25.01
N GLU A 167 27.72 5.68 -25.61
CA GLU A 167 28.38 6.93 -25.24
C GLU A 167 27.47 8.17 -25.40
N LYS A 168 26.48 8.09 -26.30
CA LYS A 168 25.54 9.18 -26.59
C LYS A 168 24.21 9.06 -25.86
N GLN A 169 23.85 7.87 -25.36
CA GLN A 169 22.52 7.59 -24.79
C GLN A 169 22.64 6.86 -23.46
N LYS A 170 22.23 7.55 -22.39
CA LYS A 170 22.03 6.95 -21.07
C LYS A 170 20.72 6.19 -21.05
N VAL A 171 20.73 5.01 -20.44
CA VAL A 171 19.54 4.20 -20.18
C VAL A 171 19.11 4.47 -18.75
N TYR A 172 17.82 4.72 -18.56
CA TYR A 172 17.24 4.98 -17.25
C TYR A 172 16.22 3.89 -16.93
N ASP A 173 16.52 3.13 -15.89
CA ASP A 173 15.57 2.20 -15.30
C ASP A 173 14.88 2.87 -14.13
N LEU A 174 13.58 2.61 -14.01
CA LEU A 174 12.80 3.16 -12.92
C LEU A 174 13.06 2.40 -11.61
N LEU A 175 13.24 1.07 -11.67
CA LEU A 175 13.23 0.22 -10.49
C LEU A 175 14.29 0.62 -9.42
N PRO A 176 15.56 0.93 -9.77
CA PRO A 176 16.54 1.44 -8.81
C PRO A 176 16.15 2.77 -8.16
N GLN A 177 15.35 3.61 -8.82
CA GLN A 177 14.93 4.90 -8.29
C GLN A 177 13.79 4.78 -7.26
N LEU A 178 13.06 3.66 -7.31
CA LEU A 178 11.96 3.33 -6.41
C LEU A 178 12.42 2.62 -5.14
N ALA A 179 13.63 2.06 -5.11
CA ALA A 179 14.14 1.35 -3.96
C ALA A 179 14.03 2.18 -2.67
N ASN A 180 13.43 1.58 -1.64
CA ASN A 180 13.16 2.17 -0.33
C ASN A 180 12.32 3.46 -0.39
N LYS A 181 11.32 3.50 -1.29
CA LYS A 181 10.38 4.61 -1.42
C LYS A 181 8.94 4.12 -1.53
N CYS A 182 8.02 5.08 -1.55
CA CYS A 182 6.63 4.90 -1.93
C CYS A 182 6.43 5.36 -3.38
N LEU A 183 6.04 4.46 -4.27
CA LEU A 183 5.56 4.79 -5.60
C LEU A 183 4.11 5.30 -5.51
N VAL A 184 3.87 6.53 -5.93
CA VAL A 184 2.53 7.12 -5.99
C VAL A 184 2.06 7.22 -7.43
N ILE A 185 0.96 6.56 -7.77
CA ILE A 185 0.28 6.68 -9.07
C ILE A 185 -1.09 7.31 -8.86
N LYS A 186 -1.21 8.58 -9.27
CA LYS A 186 -2.38 9.42 -8.94
C LYS A 186 -3.69 8.99 -9.60
N ASP A 187 -3.62 8.16 -10.65
CA ASP A 187 -4.77 7.58 -11.34
C ASP A 187 -4.39 6.32 -12.13
N TRP A 188 -4.80 5.16 -11.62
CA TRP A 188 -4.62 3.87 -12.29
C TRP A 188 -5.51 3.68 -13.52
N THR A 189 -6.53 4.53 -13.70
CA THR A 189 -7.36 4.50 -14.90
C THR A 189 -6.53 4.75 -16.15
N VAL A 190 -5.45 5.54 -16.06
CA VAL A 190 -4.52 5.77 -17.16
C VAL A 190 -3.81 4.48 -17.57
N ILE A 191 -3.28 3.72 -16.61
CA ILE A 191 -2.60 2.44 -16.88
C ILE A 191 -3.58 1.44 -17.48
N PHE A 192 -4.78 1.31 -16.89
CA PHE A 192 -5.79 0.37 -17.36
C PHE A 192 -6.51 0.79 -18.65
N SER A 193 -6.35 2.04 -19.09
CA SER A 193 -6.83 2.51 -20.40
C SER A 193 -5.89 2.17 -21.57
N LEU A 194 -4.66 1.74 -21.26
CA LEU A 194 -3.76 1.20 -22.27
C LEU A 194 -4.33 -0.09 -22.87
N ASP A 195 -3.81 -0.52 -24.01
CA ASP A 195 -4.20 -1.82 -24.55
C ASP A 195 -3.96 -2.93 -23.52
N GLU A 196 -4.81 -3.95 -23.58
CA GLU A 196 -4.86 -5.01 -22.56
C GLU A 196 -3.50 -5.71 -22.41
N LYS A 197 -2.75 -5.89 -23.51
CA LYS A 197 -1.44 -6.51 -23.49
C LYS A 197 -0.42 -5.66 -22.73
N MET A 198 -0.42 -4.34 -22.95
CA MET A 198 0.45 -3.42 -22.21
C MET A 198 0.10 -3.37 -20.72
N SER A 199 -1.19 -3.23 -20.40
CA SER A 199 -1.68 -3.23 -19.02
C SER A 199 -1.27 -4.50 -18.27
N LYS A 200 -1.54 -5.67 -18.87
CA LYS A 200 -1.18 -6.97 -18.30
C LYS A 200 0.33 -7.13 -18.11
N LYS A 201 1.14 -6.61 -19.04
CA LYS A 201 2.60 -6.66 -18.90
C LYS A 201 3.10 -5.77 -17.76
N ILE A 202 2.60 -4.54 -17.62
CA ILE A 202 2.99 -3.64 -16.51
C ILE A 202 2.64 -4.29 -15.18
N VAL A 203 1.42 -4.81 -15.05
CA VAL A 203 0.98 -5.48 -13.82
C VAL A 203 1.77 -6.77 -13.57
N GLY A 204 2.10 -7.54 -14.61
CA GLY A 204 2.96 -8.72 -14.50
C GLY A 204 4.39 -8.39 -14.03
N ASP A 205 4.97 -7.29 -14.53
CA ASP A 205 6.27 -6.80 -14.06
C ASP A 205 6.18 -6.39 -12.57
N MET A 206 5.09 -5.74 -12.17
CA MET A 206 4.83 -5.42 -10.75
C MET A 206 4.70 -6.70 -9.91
N VAL A 207 4.01 -7.73 -10.38
CA VAL A 207 3.92 -9.01 -9.65
C VAL A 207 5.30 -9.59 -9.33
N GLY A 208 6.22 -9.59 -10.31
CA GLY A 208 7.60 -10.04 -10.09
C GLY A 208 8.35 -9.15 -9.09
N ILE A 209 8.21 -7.82 -9.21
CA ILE A 209 8.80 -6.88 -8.25
C ILE A 209 8.29 -7.14 -6.82
N TYR A 210 7.01 -7.45 -6.65
CA TYR A 210 6.41 -7.73 -5.34
C TYR A 210 7.14 -8.86 -4.59
N ASP A 211 7.65 -9.82 -5.35
CA ASP A 211 8.43 -10.95 -4.87
C ASP A 211 9.93 -10.59 -4.70
N LYS A 212 10.22 -9.29 -4.57
CA LYS A 212 11.49 -8.59 -4.23
C LYS A 212 12.57 -8.54 -5.30
N SER A 213 12.42 -9.26 -6.41
CA SER A 213 13.40 -9.26 -7.50
C SER A 213 12.72 -9.29 -8.86
N LEU A 214 13.15 -8.41 -9.77
CA LEU A 214 12.73 -8.44 -11.17
C LEU A 214 13.95 -8.65 -12.07
N SER A 215 13.92 -9.74 -12.83
CA SER A 215 14.89 -10.05 -13.88
C SER A 215 14.25 -9.93 -15.26
N LYS A 216 14.95 -9.31 -16.20
CA LYS A 216 14.57 -9.30 -17.62
C LYS A 216 15.76 -9.56 -18.52
N PHE A 217 15.51 -10.30 -19.58
CA PHE A 217 16.45 -10.48 -20.68
C PHE A 217 16.02 -9.62 -21.87
N SER A 218 16.97 -8.91 -22.48
CA SER A 218 16.80 -8.34 -23.81
C SER A 218 17.98 -8.69 -24.69
N SER A 219 17.75 -8.88 -25.99
CA SER A 219 18.84 -9.18 -26.94
C SER A 219 19.87 -8.05 -27.04
N ARG A 220 19.49 -6.81 -26.68
CA ARG A 220 20.35 -5.62 -26.76
C ARG A 220 21.15 -5.37 -25.49
N ARG A 221 20.61 -5.73 -24.32
CA ARG A 221 21.17 -5.40 -23.00
C ARG A 221 21.63 -6.62 -22.20
N GLY A 222 21.24 -7.82 -22.62
CA GLY A 222 21.45 -9.06 -21.87
C GLY A 222 20.44 -9.22 -20.74
N GLN A 223 20.81 -10.04 -19.74
CA GLN A 223 20.04 -10.20 -18.51
C GLN A 223 20.36 -9.07 -17.54
N ILE A 224 19.32 -8.41 -17.04
CA ILE A 224 19.40 -7.40 -15.98
C ILE A 224 18.47 -7.81 -14.86
N THR A 225 18.97 -7.72 -13.63
CA THR A 225 18.25 -8.05 -12.41
C THR A 225 18.38 -6.88 -11.45
N TYR A 226 17.26 -6.51 -10.82
CA TYR A 226 17.27 -5.59 -9.70
C TYR A 226 16.48 -6.18 -8.54
N ASP A 227 17.08 -6.09 -7.36
CA ASP A 227 16.39 -6.30 -6.09
C ASP A 227 15.98 -4.92 -5.57
N ALA A 228 14.68 -4.68 -5.51
CA ALA A 228 14.14 -3.40 -5.10
C ALA A 228 12.80 -3.60 -4.42
N GLU A 229 12.67 -3.01 -3.23
CA GLU A 229 11.42 -2.96 -2.48
C GLU A 229 10.90 -1.52 -2.49
N PHE A 230 9.59 -1.37 -2.70
CA PHE A 230 8.87 -0.12 -2.57
C PHE A 230 7.43 -0.37 -2.15
N SER A 231 6.88 0.53 -1.33
CA SER A 231 5.44 0.56 -1.11
C SER A 231 4.75 1.27 -2.28
N HIS A 232 3.47 0.98 -2.49
CA HIS A 232 2.74 1.56 -3.61
C HIS A 232 1.41 2.14 -3.13
N LEU A 233 1.14 3.36 -3.54
CA LEU A 233 -0.13 4.03 -3.30
C LEU A 233 -0.73 4.48 -4.65
N GLY A 234 -1.86 3.89 -5.01
CA GLY A 234 -2.59 4.21 -6.22
C GLY A 234 -3.97 4.78 -5.94
N CYS A 235 -4.51 5.56 -6.87
CA CYS A 235 -5.92 5.94 -6.87
C CYS A 235 -6.64 5.30 -8.04
N ILE A 236 -7.87 4.84 -7.84
CA ILE A 236 -8.68 4.21 -8.90
C ILE A 236 -10.16 4.52 -8.70
N THR A 237 -10.95 4.50 -9.78
CA THR A 237 -12.42 4.59 -9.68
C THR A 237 -13.03 3.19 -9.46
N PRO A 238 -14.20 3.08 -8.80
CA PRO A 238 -14.89 1.80 -8.64
C PRO A 238 -15.15 1.09 -9.98
N ALA A 239 -15.57 1.85 -11.00
CA ALA A 239 -15.87 1.29 -12.32
C ALA A 239 -14.63 0.70 -13.01
N THR A 240 -13.49 1.39 -12.96
CA THR A 240 -12.23 0.86 -13.51
C THR A 240 -11.78 -0.36 -12.71
N LEU A 241 -11.81 -0.30 -11.38
CA LEU A 241 -11.40 -1.43 -10.55
C LEU A 241 -12.24 -2.68 -10.85
N ASN A 242 -13.57 -2.55 -10.87
CA ASN A 242 -14.48 -3.67 -11.14
C ASN A 242 -14.19 -4.36 -12.48
N LYS A 243 -13.82 -3.61 -13.53
CA LYS A 243 -13.46 -4.18 -14.84
C LYS A 243 -12.17 -5.01 -14.82
N HIS A 244 -11.23 -4.68 -13.95
CA HIS A 244 -9.89 -5.30 -13.93
C HIS A 244 -9.63 -6.18 -12.71
N GLN A 245 -10.53 -6.19 -11.73
CA GLN A 245 -10.34 -6.88 -10.45
C GLN A 245 -10.18 -8.39 -10.60
N THR A 246 -10.93 -9.04 -11.50
CA THR A 246 -10.77 -10.47 -11.77
C THR A 246 -9.34 -10.80 -12.20
N TYR A 247 -8.76 -9.99 -13.10
CA TYR A 247 -7.38 -10.18 -13.54
C TYR A 247 -6.38 -9.97 -12.40
N LEU A 248 -6.55 -8.92 -11.59
CA LEU A 248 -5.71 -8.64 -10.42
C LEU A 248 -5.73 -9.76 -9.38
N ASN A 249 -6.90 -10.39 -9.17
CA ASN A 249 -7.03 -11.52 -8.26
C ASN A 249 -6.42 -12.80 -8.85
N MET A 250 -6.52 -13.00 -10.17
CA MET A 250 -6.06 -14.23 -10.84
C MET A 250 -4.54 -14.39 -10.79
N ILE A 251 -3.79 -13.28 -10.92
CA ILE A 251 -2.32 -13.27 -10.89
C ILE A 251 -1.72 -13.27 -9.46
N GLY A 252 -2.57 -13.46 -8.45
CA GLY A 252 -2.21 -13.39 -7.03
C GLY A 252 -2.42 -11.97 -6.49
N PRO A 253 -3.46 -11.73 -5.70
CA PRO A 253 -3.80 -10.39 -5.24
C PRO A 253 -2.71 -9.86 -4.30
N ARG A 254 -2.17 -8.70 -4.66
CA ARG A 254 -1.11 -7.99 -3.90
C ARG A 254 -1.56 -6.61 -3.43
N PHE A 255 -2.59 -6.05 -4.06
CA PHE A 255 -3.16 -4.78 -3.67
C PHE A 255 -4.20 -4.97 -2.56
N LEU A 256 -4.03 -4.23 -1.47
CA LEU A 256 -5.11 -3.90 -0.56
C LEU A 256 -5.94 -2.78 -1.19
N HIS A 257 -7.24 -2.74 -0.92
CA HIS A 257 -8.08 -1.64 -1.35
C HIS A 257 -8.71 -0.95 -0.15
N TYR A 258 -8.88 0.36 -0.25
CA TYR A 258 -9.68 1.13 0.70
C TYR A 258 -10.68 1.97 -0.09
N THR A 259 -11.97 1.77 0.18
CA THR A 259 -13.03 2.57 -0.45
C THR A 259 -13.25 3.82 0.38
N ILE A 260 -12.97 4.99 -0.21
CA ILE A 260 -13.26 6.26 0.44
C ILE A 260 -14.78 6.38 0.59
N PRO A 261 -15.29 6.59 1.81
CA PRO A 261 -16.72 6.73 2.05
C PRO A 261 -17.27 7.96 1.32
N SER A 262 -18.56 7.91 0.99
CA SER A 262 -19.27 9.11 0.52
C SER A 262 -19.31 10.15 1.64
N LEU A 263 -19.31 11.43 1.26
CA LEU A 263 -19.46 12.53 2.21
C LEU A 263 -20.85 12.48 2.87
N SER A 264 -20.90 12.85 4.15
CA SER A 264 -22.17 13.19 4.78
C SER A 264 -22.73 14.48 4.18
N LYS A 265 -24.03 14.75 4.38
CA LYS A 265 -24.64 16.02 3.94
C LYS A 265 -23.93 17.23 4.55
N ASP A 266 -23.54 17.13 5.82
CA ASP A 266 -22.87 18.20 6.54
C ASP A 266 -21.46 18.46 5.98
N ASP A 267 -20.70 17.40 5.66
CA ASP A 267 -19.38 17.52 5.03
C ASP A 267 -19.48 18.10 3.61
N GLU A 268 -20.53 17.73 2.87
CA GLU A 268 -20.81 18.24 1.54
C GLU A 268 -21.14 19.74 1.60
N GLU A 269 -21.99 20.17 2.53
CA GLU A 269 -22.29 21.58 2.77
C GLU A 269 -21.06 22.38 3.21
N ALA A 270 -20.23 21.82 4.10
CA ALA A 270 -18.96 22.44 4.51
C ALA A 270 -18.01 22.60 3.32
N SER A 271 -17.93 21.59 2.45
CA SER A 271 -17.14 21.64 1.22
C SER A 271 -17.62 22.74 0.28
N PHE A 272 -18.94 22.88 0.08
CA PHE A 272 -19.50 23.98 -0.71
C PHE A 272 -19.17 25.35 -0.11
N LYS A 273 -19.34 25.53 1.20
CA LYS A 273 -19.00 26.78 1.90
C LYS A 273 -17.52 27.14 1.70
N ALA A 274 -16.62 26.16 1.79
CA ALA A 274 -15.19 26.37 1.56
C ALA A 274 -14.88 26.75 0.10
N ILE A 275 -15.57 26.15 -0.88
CA ILE A 275 -15.39 26.46 -2.32
C ILE A 275 -15.89 27.88 -2.65
N PHE A 276 -17.04 28.28 -2.10
CA PHE A 276 -17.60 29.62 -2.31
C PHE A 276 -16.94 30.69 -1.44
N GLY A 277 -16.12 30.30 -0.46
CA GLY A 277 -15.31 31.21 0.33
C GLY A 277 -14.18 31.82 -0.50
N ASN A 278 -13.72 33.02 -0.12
CA ASN A 278 -12.56 33.68 -0.74
C ASN A 278 -11.21 33.08 -0.29
N THR A 279 -11.18 31.83 0.15
CA THR A 279 -9.96 31.16 0.60
C THR A 279 -9.12 30.77 -0.61
N ASP A 280 -7.87 31.20 -0.67
CA ASP A 280 -6.94 30.77 -1.71
C ASP A 280 -6.58 29.29 -1.53
N ARG A 281 -7.34 28.43 -2.21
CA ARG A 281 -7.18 26.97 -2.19
C ARG A 281 -5.79 26.51 -2.63
N GLN A 282 -5.11 27.26 -3.52
CA GLN A 282 -3.76 26.87 -3.96
C GLN A 282 -2.73 27.11 -2.86
N THR A 283 -2.90 28.20 -2.10
CA THR A 283 -2.04 28.48 -0.94
C THR A 283 -2.28 27.47 0.18
N LEU A 284 -3.55 27.18 0.49
CA LEU A 284 -3.92 26.14 1.46
C LEU A 284 -3.36 24.76 1.06
N GLU A 285 -3.51 24.35 -0.21
CA GLU A 285 -2.95 23.08 -0.69
C GLU A 285 -1.42 23.00 -0.51
N LYS A 286 -0.70 24.10 -0.77
CA LYS A 286 0.76 24.14 -0.59
C LYS A 286 1.15 24.00 0.89
N GLU A 287 0.43 24.67 1.77
CA GLU A 287 0.64 24.60 3.22
C GLU A 287 0.39 23.19 3.74
N VAL A 288 -0.79 22.63 3.47
CA VAL A 288 -1.17 21.28 3.88
C VAL A 288 -0.21 20.23 3.31
N ARG A 289 0.21 20.37 2.03
CA ARG A 289 1.23 19.50 1.43
C ARG A 289 2.55 19.56 2.19
N SER A 290 2.98 20.75 2.60
CA SER A 290 4.19 20.91 3.39
C SER A 290 4.09 20.20 4.73
N ILE A 291 2.96 20.35 5.43
CA ILE A 291 2.68 19.68 6.71
C ILE A 291 2.70 18.16 6.57
N VAL A 292 1.95 17.61 5.60
CA VAL A 292 1.87 16.16 5.37
C VAL A 292 3.23 15.58 4.97
N SER A 293 3.97 16.25 4.09
CA SER A 293 5.30 15.79 3.67
C SER A 293 6.31 15.85 4.81
N ALA A 294 6.27 16.89 5.66
CA ALA A 294 7.09 16.99 6.86
C ALA A 294 6.79 15.86 7.84
N TYR A 295 5.51 15.59 8.07
CA TYR A 295 5.09 14.54 8.98
C TYR A 295 5.49 13.14 8.47
N LEU A 296 5.37 12.87 7.17
CA LEU A 296 5.87 11.63 6.58
C LEU A 296 7.39 11.49 6.76
N ASP A 297 8.15 12.55 6.53
CA ASP A 297 9.61 12.52 6.75
C ASP A 297 9.94 12.28 8.24
N GLN A 298 9.22 12.91 9.17
CA GLN A 298 9.32 12.66 10.62
C GLN A 298 9.00 11.20 10.98
N LEU A 299 7.98 10.58 10.37
CA LEU A 299 7.66 9.17 10.57
C LEU A 299 8.74 8.24 10.05
N ASN A 300 9.45 8.62 8.98
CA ASN A 300 10.57 7.85 8.44
C ASN A 300 11.79 7.85 9.37
N GLU A 301 11.91 8.85 10.24
CA GLU A 301 13.00 8.93 11.24
C GLU A 301 12.72 8.10 12.51
N LYS A 302 11.46 7.71 12.74
CA LYS A 302 11.10 6.87 13.89
C LYS A 302 11.58 5.43 13.75
N ASP A 303 12.00 4.83 14.86
CA ASP A 303 12.29 3.41 14.90
C ASP A 303 10.98 2.60 15.01
N ILE A 304 10.76 1.72 14.03
CA ILE A 304 9.60 0.82 14.01
C ILE A 304 9.70 -0.25 15.10
N SER A 305 10.92 -0.52 15.59
CA SER A 305 11.17 -1.51 16.65
C SER A 305 10.57 -1.11 18.01
N GLU A 306 10.22 0.17 18.17
CA GLU A 306 9.50 0.67 19.35
C GLU A 306 8.04 0.17 19.42
N ILE A 307 7.47 -0.26 18.30
CA ILE A 307 6.14 -0.86 18.29
C ILE A 307 6.23 -2.26 18.92
N LYS A 308 5.47 -2.47 19.99
CA LYS A 308 5.44 -3.73 20.72
C LYS A 308 4.89 -4.86 19.83
N PRO A 309 5.32 -6.10 20.07
CA PRO A 309 4.72 -7.27 19.44
C PRO A 309 3.19 -7.27 19.60
N VAL A 310 2.48 -7.71 18.57
CA VAL A 310 1.02 -7.82 18.61
C VAL A 310 0.58 -8.80 19.69
N SER A 311 -0.46 -8.44 20.43
CA SER A 311 -1.08 -9.29 21.44
C SER A 311 -1.75 -10.52 20.80
N ASP A 312 -2.13 -11.49 21.61
CA ASP A 312 -2.77 -12.72 21.11
C ASP A 312 -4.16 -12.41 20.50
N GLU A 313 -4.91 -11.49 21.09
CA GLU A 313 -6.22 -11.04 20.60
C GLU A 313 -6.10 -10.39 19.21
N VAL A 314 -5.10 -9.52 19.03
CA VAL A 314 -4.80 -8.92 17.73
C VAL A 314 -4.35 -9.98 16.73
N ARG A 315 -3.54 -10.96 17.15
CA ARG A 315 -3.11 -12.06 16.29
C ARG A 315 -4.28 -12.90 15.80
N GLU A 316 -5.23 -13.21 16.67
CA GLU A 316 -6.45 -13.94 16.33
C GLU A 316 -7.31 -13.14 15.35
N TYR A 317 -7.54 -11.85 15.64
CA TYR A 317 -8.28 -10.95 14.76
C TYR A 317 -7.66 -10.89 13.36
N LEU A 318 -6.35 -10.67 13.26
CA LEU A 318 -5.64 -10.61 11.98
C LEU A 318 -5.66 -11.96 11.25
N THR A 319 -5.59 -13.07 11.98
CA THR A 319 -5.70 -14.42 11.41
C THR A 319 -7.06 -14.61 10.76
N LEU A 320 -8.14 -14.27 11.47
CA LEU A 320 -9.49 -14.39 10.93
C LEU A 320 -9.73 -13.44 9.75
N ALA A 321 -9.29 -12.17 9.88
CA ALA A 321 -9.35 -11.17 8.82
C ALA A 321 -8.62 -11.62 7.54
N SER A 322 -7.47 -12.29 7.67
CA SER A 322 -6.71 -12.82 6.53
C SER A 322 -7.39 -14.01 5.83
N ARG A 323 -8.00 -14.93 6.60
CA ARG A 323 -8.80 -16.04 6.04
C ARG A 323 -10.02 -15.51 5.29
N PHE A 324 -10.70 -14.52 5.87
CA PHE A 324 -11.80 -13.84 5.21
C PHE A 324 -11.32 -13.18 3.92
N THR A 325 -10.23 -12.39 3.97
CA THR A 325 -9.64 -11.70 2.81
C THR A 325 -9.34 -12.66 1.67
N ALA A 326 -8.72 -13.81 1.97
CA ALA A 326 -8.37 -14.83 1.01
C ALA A 326 -9.61 -15.36 0.27
N LYS A 327 -10.66 -15.75 1.00
CA LYS A 327 -11.93 -16.20 0.42
C LYS A 327 -12.63 -15.09 -0.37
N ALA A 328 -12.64 -13.89 0.19
CA ALA A 328 -13.31 -12.72 -0.37
C ALA A 328 -12.77 -12.30 -1.73
N ARG A 329 -11.45 -12.44 -1.93
CA ARG A 329 -10.76 -12.18 -3.20
C ARG A 329 -10.81 -13.37 -4.17
N GLY A 330 -11.29 -14.53 -3.72
CA GLY A 330 -11.35 -15.74 -4.52
C GLY A 330 -12.14 -15.57 -5.82
N ILE A 331 -11.75 -16.32 -6.84
CA ILE A 331 -12.41 -16.32 -8.14
C ILE A 331 -13.34 -17.53 -8.19
N VAL A 332 -14.57 -17.30 -8.67
CA VAL A 332 -15.55 -18.35 -8.91
C VAL A 332 -15.90 -18.29 -10.39
N ILE A 333 -15.60 -19.35 -11.12
CA ILE A 333 -16.06 -19.53 -12.49
C ILE A 333 -17.32 -20.37 -12.42
N ILE A 334 -18.46 -19.83 -12.83
CA ILE A 334 -19.77 -20.50 -12.78
C ILE A 334 -20.27 -20.85 -14.18
N GLN A 335 -20.91 -22.01 -14.31
CA GLN A 335 -21.67 -22.39 -15.50
C GLN A 335 -23.16 -22.34 -15.21
N ALA A 336 -23.94 -21.86 -16.18
CA ALA A 336 -25.39 -21.97 -16.12
C ALA A 336 -25.81 -23.37 -16.60
N SER A 337 -26.55 -24.07 -15.75
CA SER A 337 -27.18 -25.35 -16.05
C SER A 337 -28.70 -25.16 -15.98
N SER A 338 -29.46 -25.85 -16.83
CA SER A 338 -30.92 -25.75 -16.85
C SER A 338 -31.57 -27.14 -16.89
N PHE A 339 -32.65 -27.30 -16.13
CA PHE A 339 -33.51 -28.49 -16.19
C PHE A 339 -34.97 -28.07 -16.17
N LYS A 340 -35.87 -28.96 -16.61
CA LYS A 340 -37.32 -28.75 -16.48
C LYS A 340 -37.80 -29.35 -15.17
N ASN A 341 -38.55 -28.60 -14.36
CA ASN A 341 -39.22 -29.16 -13.19
C ASN A 341 -40.43 -30.02 -13.61
N GLU A 342 -41.08 -30.62 -12.62
CA GLU A 342 -42.29 -31.45 -12.81
C GLU A 342 -43.45 -30.67 -13.46
N ASP A 343 -43.49 -29.34 -13.27
CA ASP A 343 -44.48 -28.44 -13.86
C ASP A 343 -44.14 -27.98 -15.29
N GLY A 344 -42.99 -28.40 -15.84
CA GLY A 344 -42.53 -28.07 -17.19
C GLY A 344 -41.78 -26.74 -17.34
N ASP A 345 -41.55 -26.02 -16.23
CA ASP A 345 -40.78 -24.78 -16.17
C ASP A 345 -39.28 -25.03 -16.29
N ASN A 346 -38.60 -24.21 -17.09
CA ASN A 346 -37.14 -24.23 -17.20
C ASN A 346 -36.50 -23.55 -15.99
N ILE A 347 -35.97 -24.33 -15.06
CA ILE A 347 -35.19 -23.86 -13.92
C ILE A 347 -33.72 -23.72 -14.35
N THR A 348 -33.17 -22.52 -14.22
CA THR A 348 -31.72 -22.27 -14.40
C THR A 348 -31.04 -22.17 -13.04
N TYR A 349 -29.98 -22.93 -12.86
CA TYR A 349 -29.12 -22.89 -11.68
C TYR A 349 -27.66 -22.70 -12.09
N TYR A 350 -26.82 -22.30 -11.13
CA TYR A 350 -25.41 -22.06 -11.36
C TYR A 350 -24.58 -23.06 -10.59
N GLU A 351 -23.67 -23.73 -11.27
CA GLU A 351 -22.70 -24.65 -10.68
C GLU A 351 -21.30 -24.06 -10.77
N PRO A 352 -20.47 -24.20 -9.72
CA PRO A 352 -19.08 -23.77 -9.80
C PRO A 352 -18.29 -24.75 -10.67
N LEU A 353 -17.70 -24.23 -11.75
CA LEU A 353 -16.73 -24.97 -12.57
C LEU A 353 -15.36 -25.00 -11.92
N ASP A 354 -14.94 -23.85 -11.38
CA ASP A 354 -13.63 -23.69 -10.75
C ASP A 354 -13.71 -22.62 -9.66
N ILE A 355 -13.00 -22.87 -8.57
CA ILE A 355 -12.92 -22.00 -7.40
C ILE A 355 -11.45 -21.85 -7.04
N GLN A 356 -10.92 -20.65 -7.25
CA GLN A 356 -9.54 -20.32 -6.90
C GLN A 356 -9.53 -19.37 -5.71
N ILE A 357 -9.07 -19.87 -4.56
CA ILE A 357 -8.91 -19.09 -3.32
C ILE A 357 -7.42 -19.05 -2.97
N GLU A 358 -6.88 -17.87 -2.67
CA GLU A 358 -5.50 -17.75 -2.21
C GLU A 358 -5.33 -18.33 -0.80
N GLN A 359 -4.11 -18.74 -0.45
CA GLN A 359 -3.81 -19.06 0.95
C GLN A 359 -3.66 -17.76 1.77
N PRO A 360 -4.02 -17.75 3.07
CA PRO A 360 -4.13 -16.53 3.87
C PRO A 360 -2.77 -15.90 4.23
N TRP A 361 -1.65 -16.57 3.96
CA TRP A 361 -0.32 -16.21 4.44
C TRP A 361 0.14 -14.82 3.98
N ARG A 362 -0.13 -14.45 2.72
CA ARG A 362 0.19 -13.09 2.24
C ARG A 362 -0.70 -12.07 2.92
N ALA A 363 -2.00 -12.34 2.98
CA ALA A 363 -2.96 -11.42 3.58
C ALA A 363 -2.62 -11.15 5.04
N VAL A 364 -2.30 -12.15 5.86
CA VAL A 364 -1.94 -11.92 7.27
C VAL A 364 -0.68 -11.08 7.39
N GLN A 365 0.33 -11.30 6.55
CA GLN A 365 1.55 -10.49 6.55
C GLN A 365 1.27 -9.04 6.12
N GLN A 366 0.40 -8.82 5.14
CA GLN A 366 -0.02 -7.49 4.71
C GLN A 366 -0.79 -6.76 5.82
N LEU A 367 -1.76 -7.42 6.46
CA LEU A 367 -2.59 -6.81 7.51
C LEU A 367 -1.78 -6.56 8.79
N LEU A 368 -0.86 -7.46 9.15
CA LEU A 368 0.08 -7.25 10.26
C LEU A 368 0.99 -6.05 9.99
N THR A 369 1.58 -5.98 8.79
CA THR A 369 2.44 -4.86 8.41
C THR A 369 1.66 -3.55 8.42
N LEU A 370 0.46 -3.53 7.82
CA LEU A 370 -0.39 -2.34 7.77
C LEU A 370 -0.83 -1.87 9.17
N SER A 371 -1.28 -2.77 10.04
CA SER A 371 -1.67 -2.42 11.41
C SER A 371 -0.51 -1.86 12.23
N THR A 372 0.70 -2.42 12.08
CA THR A 372 1.92 -1.89 12.72
C THR A 372 2.20 -0.45 12.27
N TYR A 373 2.13 -0.16 10.97
CA TYR A 373 2.36 1.19 10.47
C TYR A 373 1.22 2.16 10.79
N LEU A 374 -0.03 1.70 10.86
CA LEU A 374 -1.15 2.51 11.36
C LEU A 374 -0.91 2.92 12.83
N THR A 375 -0.41 2.02 13.67
CA THR A 375 -0.02 2.31 15.04
C THR A 375 1.10 3.35 15.12
N LEU A 376 2.14 3.20 14.28
CA LEU A 376 3.25 4.18 14.20
C LEU A 376 2.74 5.58 13.80
N VAL A 377 1.89 5.65 12.77
CA VAL A 377 1.25 6.89 12.30
C VAL A 377 0.39 7.51 13.39
N SER A 378 -0.33 6.71 14.17
CA SER A 378 -1.13 7.19 15.30
C SER A 378 -0.28 7.54 16.54
N ASN A 379 1.05 7.46 16.46
CA ASN A 379 1.99 7.71 17.56
C ASN A 379 1.68 6.85 18.81
N LYS A 380 1.25 5.61 18.60
CA LYS A 380 1.02 4.61 19.64
C LYS A 380 2.15 3.58 19.63
N LEU A 381 2.30 2.85 20.73
CA LEU A 381 3.31 1.78 20.86
C LEU A 381 2.71 0.37 20.70
N GLU A 382 1.39 0.25 20.72
CA GLU A 382 0.69 -1.03 20.66
C GLU A 382 -0.39 -0.99 19.59
N VAL A 383 -0.55 -2.10 18.87
CA VAL A 383 -1.65 -2.29 17.93
C VAL A 383 -2.94 -2.45 18.70
N GLY A 384 -3.87 -1.51 18.52
CA GLY A 384 -5.12 -1.46 19.27
C GLY A 384 -6.37 -1.44 18.38
N ILE A 385 -7.52 -1.22 19.03
CA ILE A 385 -8.87 -1.26 18.44
C ILE A 385 -8.99 -0.37 17.19
N GLU A 386 -8.56 0.89 17.26
CA GLU A 386 -8.64 1.83 16.13
C GLU A 386 -7.94 1.31 14.86
N ALA A 387 -6.81 0.60 15.00
CA ALA A 387 -6.14 0.01 13.86
C ALA A 387 -6.97 -1.16 13.29
N MET A 388 -7.64 -1.94 14.16
CA MET A 388 -8.47 -3.07 13.76
C MET A 388 -9.77 -2.65 13.06
N GLU A 389 -10.35 -1.52 13.46
CA GLU A 389 -11.50 -0.89 12.77
C GLU A 389 -11.13 -0.56 11.32
N VAL A 390 -9.98 0.11 11.13
CA VAL A 390 -9.47 0.45 9.79
C VAL A 390 -9.14 -0.81 9.00
N ILE A 391 -8.54 -1.83 9.63
CA ILE A 391 -8.24 -3.11 8.98
C ILE A 391 -9.52 -3.81 8.50
N LYS A 392 -10.59 -3.79 9.29
CA LYS A 392 -11.89 -4.36 8.89
C LYS A 392 -12.40 -3.74 7.59
N GLU A 393 -12.35 -2.41 7.49
CA GLU A 393 -12.76 -1.71 6.27
C GLU A 393 -11.84 -2.02 5.09
N VAL A 394 -10.52 -2.11 5.28
CA VAL A 394 -9.57 -2.49 4.22
C VAL A 394 -9.85 -3.92 3.71
N VAL A 395 -10.19 -4.84 4.61
CA VAL A 395 -10.54 -6.22 4.26
C VAL A 395 -11.81 -6.27 3.42
N VAL A 396 -12.88 -5.59 3.85
CA VAL A 396 -14.16 -5.54 3.11
C VAL A 396 -14.03 -4.74 1.80
N SER A 397 -13.21 -3.70 1.75
CA SER A 397 -12.96 -2.94 0.52
C SER A 397 -12.09 -3.71 -0.49
N SER A 398 -11.30 -4.68 -0.03
CA SER A 398 -10.45 -5.51 -0.89
C SER A 398 -11.22 -6.56 -1.70
N MET A 399 -12.49 -6.78 -1.40
CA MET A 399 -13.37 -7.69 -2.13
C MET A 399 -13.86 -7.06 -3.45
N PRO A 400 -14.37 -7.85 -4.42
CA PRO A 400 -15.19 -7.31 -5.50
C PRO A 400 -16.33 -6.44 -4.98
N ALA A 401 -16.56 -5.26 -5.59
CA ALA A 401 -17.48 -4.26 -5.05
C ALA A 401 -18.88 -4.82 -4.76
N ASP A 402 -19.38 -5.66 -5.66
CA ASP A 402 -20.66 -6.34 -5.53
C ASP A 402 -20.72 -7.22 -4.27
N ARG A 403 -19.64 -7.97 -4.00
CA ARG A 403 -19.53 -8.82 -2.80
C ARG A 403 -19.42 -7.99 -1.54
N ALA A 404 -18.66 -6.90 -1.57
CA ALA A 404 -18.55 -5.98 -0.45
C ALA A 404 -19.91 -5.36 -0.10
N GLN A 405 -20.72 -4.98 -1.10
CA GLN A 405 -22.09 -4.50 -0.89
C GLN A 405 -22.98 -5.56 -0.23
N ALA A 406 -22.93 -6.81 -0.72
CA ALA A 406 -23.70 -7.89 -0.13
C ALA A 406 -23.28 -8.21 1.32
N VAL A 407 -21.98 -8.22 1.63
CA VAL A 407 -21.49 -8.44 3.00
C VAL A 407 -21.88 -7.30 3.93
N ARG A 408 -21.85 -6.05 3.47
CA ARG A 408 -22.35 -4.90 4.25
C ARG A 408 -23.85 -5.02 4.51
N ALA A 409 -24.65 -5.34 3.49
CA ALA A 409 -26.09 -5.56 3.67
C ALA A 409 -26.41 -6.75 4.61
N LEU A 410 -25.57 -7.78 4.64
CA LEU A 410 -25.68 -8.90 5.58
C LEU A 410 -25.45 -8.49 7.03
N LYS A 411 -24.51 -7.57 7.27
CA LYS A 411 -24.23 -7.04 8.61
C LYS A 411 -25.46 -6.34 9.21
N ASP A 412 -26.23 -5.65 8.36
CA ASP A 412 -27.40 -4.87 8.76
C ASP A 412 -28.71 -5.67 8.66
N ALA A 413 -28.65 -6.95 8.28
CA ALA A 413 -29.83 -7.76 8.03
C ALA A 413 -30.52 -8.19 9.35
N PRO A 414 -31.87 -8.13 9.41
CA PRO A 414 -32.64 -8.68 10.53
C PRO A 414 -32.31 -10.15 10.76
N ASP A 415 -32.12 -10.55 12.02
CA ASP A 415 -31.82 -11.94 12.45
C ASP A 415 -30.50 -12.54 11.88
N GLY A 416 -29.66 -11.73 11.22
CA GLY A 416 -28.40 -12.18 10.63
C GLY A 416 -28.57 -13.02 9.35
N GLU A 417 -29.75 -12.98 8.74
CA GLU A 417 -30.06 -13.69 7.48
C GLU A 417 -30.50 -12.74 6.38
N ILE A 418 -30.06 -12.99 5.15
CA ILE A 418 -30.43 -12.19 3.98
C ILE A 418 -31.13 -13.05 2.92
N THR A 419 -32.15 -12.50 2.28
CA THR A 419 -32.77 -13.09 1.08
C THR A 419 -32.30 -12.38 -0.18
N ALA A 420 -32.36 -13.04 -1.33
CA ALA A 420 -32.03 -12.41 -2.61
C ALA A 420 -32.94 -11.21 -2.92
N LYS A 421 -34.21 -11.28 -2.48
CA LYS A 421 -35.19 -10.19 -2.58
C LYS A 421 -34.77 -9.00 -1.73
N TYR A 422 -34.49 -9.20 -0.44
CA TYR A 422 -34.03 -8.13 0.44
C TYR A 422 -32.76 -7.49 -0.11
N LEU A 423 -31.77 -8.29 -0.54
CA LEU A 423 -30.56 -7.75 -1.13
C LEU A 423 -30.85 -6.91 -2.38
N SER A 424 -31.77 -7.33 -3.26
CA SER A 424 -32.14 -6.56 -4.46
C SER A 424 -32.91 -5.27 -4.18
N GLU A 425 -33.50 -5.12 -3.00
CA GLU A 425 -34.13 -3.87 -2.57
C GLU A 425 -33.09 -2.89 -2.00
N GLN A 426 -31.98 -3.42 -1.46
CA GLN A 426 -30.85 -2.64 -0.93
C GLN A 426 -29.84 -2.25 -2.00
N VAL A 427 -29.67 -3.07 -3.03
CA VAL A 427 -28.75 -2.81 -4.15
C VAL A 427 -29.53 -2.73 -5.45
N ASP A 428 -29.25 -1.72 -6.28
CA ASP A 428 -29.94 -1.48 -7.56
C ASP A 428 -29.61 -2.56 -8.62
N LYS A 429 -30.06 -3.80 -8.37
CA LYS A 429 -29.82 -5.00 -9.19
C LYS A 429 -31.02 -5.93 -9.11
N SER A 430 -31.23 -6.72 -10.17
CA SER A 430 -32.32 -7.70 -10.19
C SER A 430 -32.13 -8.81 -9.15
N GLN A 431 -33.24 -9.40 -8.69
CA GLN A 431 -33.25 -10.56 -7.79
C GLN A 431 -32.42 -11.74 -8.33
N LYS A 432 -32.42 -11.95 -9.65
CA LYS A 432 -31.61 -12.99 -10.28
C LYS A 432 -30.11 -12.72 -10.11
N THR A 433 -29.69 -11.46 -10.25
CA THR A 433 -28.29 -11.06 -10.10
C THR A 433 -27.83 -11.14 -8.65
N THR A 434 -28.66 -10.67 -7.70
CA THR A 434 -28.34 -10.76 -6.27
C THR A 434 -28.32 -12.20 -5.77
N ARG A 435 -29.22 -13.04 -6.30
CA ARG A 435 -29.19 -14.49 -6.05
C ARG A 435 -27.88 -15.12 -6.47
N ARG A 436 -27.44 -14.84 -7.71
CA ARG A 436 -26.16 -15.33 -8.25
C ARG A 436 -24.98 -14.88 -7.39
N LEU A 437 -24.99 -13.62 -6.94
CA LEU A 437 -23.97 -13.07 -6.05
C LEU A 437 -23.91 -13.79 -4.69
N LEU A 438 -25.07 -14.07 -4.08
CA LEU A 438 -25.14 -14.84 -2.83
C LEU A 438 -24.71 -16.30 -3.02
N ASP A 439 -25.02 -16.89 -4.16
CA ASP A 439 -24.51 -18.21 -4.54
C ASP A 439 -22.98 -18.21 -4.68
N GLU A 440 -22.39 -17.20 -5.30
CA GLU A 440 -20.93 -17.03 -5.36
C GLU A 440 -20.29 -16.91 -3.97
N LEU A 441 -20.86 -16.07 -3.08
CA LEU A 441 -20.38 -15.96 -1.70
C LEU A 441 -20.48 -17.29 -0.95
N SER A 442 -21.47 -18.12 -1.29
CA SER A 442 -21.61 -19.46 -0.72
C SER A 442 -20.54 -20.42 -1.25
N PHE A 443 -20.23 -20.39 -2.54
CA PHE A 443 -19.14 -21.18 -3.11
C PHE A 443 -17.77 -20.80 -2.53
N LEU A 444 -17.57 -19.53 -2.18
CA LEU A 444 -16.36 -19.06 -1.49
C LEU A 444 -16.34 -19.43 0.00
N GLY A 445 -17.42 -19.99 0.54
CA GLY A 445 -17.55 -20.33 1.95
C GLY A 445 -17.50 -19.10 2.85
N ILE A 446 -18.15 -18.00 2.44
CA ILE A 446 -18.36 -16.78 3.24
C ILE A 446 -19.76 -16.80 3.86
N VAL A 447 -20.74 -17.28 3.10
CA VAL A 447 -22.11 -17.49 3.56
C VAL A 447 -22.53 -18.94 3.38
N GLU A 448 -23.51 -19.39 4.14
CA GLU A 448 -24.17 -20.67 3.92
C GLU A 448 -25.61 -20.49 3.42
N LYS A 449 -26.06 -21.42 2.59
CA LYS A 449 -27.42 -21.46 2.06
C LYS A 449 -28.34 -22.14 3.06
N ILE A 450 -29.42 -21.46 3.43
CA ILE A 450 -30.48 -22.03 4.26
C ILE A 450 -31.56 -22.56 3.32
N LYS A 451 -31.68 -23.89 3.28
CA LYS A 451 -32.68 -24.58 2.44
C LYS A 451 -34.05 -24.43 3.10
N GLY A 452 -35.04 -23.94 2.36
CA GLY A 452 -36.44 -24.02 2.77
C GLY A 452 -37.13 -25.25 2.18
N THR A 453 -38.47 -25.20 2.13
CA THR A 453 -39.32 -26.23 1.52
C THR A 453 -39.25 -26.14 -0.02
N GLY A 454 -38.11 -26.55 -0.60
CA GLY A 454 -37.88 -26.57 -2.06
C GLY A 454 -36.41 -26.72 -2.44
N GLN A 455 -36.10 -26.75 -3.74
CA GLN A 455 -34.72 -26.81 -4.25
C GLN A 455 -34.00 -25.44 -4.25
N ILE A 456 -34.74 -24.35 -4.03
CA ILE A 456 -34.23 -22.98 -4.00
C ILE A 456 -33.99 -22.59 -2.54
N ALA A 457 -32.76 -22.26 -2.16
CA ALA A 457 -32.45 -21.68 -0.83
C ALA A 457 -33.36 -20.49 -0.51
N THR A 458 -33.84 -20.39 0.71
CA THR A 458 -34.81 -19.38 1.13
C THR A 458 -34.09 -18.14 1.68
N SER A 459 -32.99 -18.34 2.39
CA SER A 459 -32.13 -17.28 2.92
C SER A 459 -30.66 -17.72 2.90
N TYR A 460 -29.77 -16.77 3.21
CA TYR A 460 -28.33 -16.95 3.36
C TYR A 460 -27.89 -16.29 4.66
N ARG A 461 -26.88 -16.83 5.32
CA ARG A 461 -26.27 -16.19 6.49
C ARG A 461 -24.77 -16.34 6.48
N LEU A 462 -24.06 -15.46 7.19
CA LEU A 462 -22.62 -15.59 7.38
C LEU A 462 -22.29 -16.94 8.02
N ILE A 463 -21.23 -17.60 7.55
CA ILE A 463 -20.77 -18.82 8.21
C ILE A 463 -20.28 -18.49 9.64
N PRO A 464 -20.40 -19.43 10.60
CA PRO A 464 -20.02 -19.17 11.99
C PRO A 464 -18.60 -18.63 12.16
N GLU A 465 -17.64 -19.12 11.36
CA GLU A 465 -16.24 -18.66 11.38
C GLU A 465 -16.12 -17.14 11.20
N PHE A 466 -16.90 -16.51 10.30
CA PHE A 466 -16.76 -15.08 9.98
C PHE A 466 -17.85 -14.21 10.56
N LYS A 467 -18.86 -14.79 11.21
CA LYS A 467 -20.01 -14.06 11.73
C LYS A 467 -19.55 -12.91 12.63
N ASP A 468 -18.83 -13.23 13.68
CA ASP A 468 -18.43 -12.26 14.70
C ASP A 468 -17.44 -11.23 14.14
N PHE A 469 -16.53 -11.65 13.27
CA PHE A 469 -15.61 -10.72 12.59
C PHE A 469 -16.35 -9.65 11.79
N ILE A 470 -17.46 -10.00 11.12
CA ILE A 470 -18.23 -9.05 10.32
C ILE A 470 -19.23 -8.26 11.17
N THR A 471 -19.91 -8.88 12.12
CA THR A 471 -21.00 -8.24 12.87
C THR A 471 -20.54 -7.43 14.07
N LEU A 472 -19.54 -7.90 14.83
CA LEU A 472 -19.10 -7.24 16.06
C LEU A 472 -18.18 -6.06 15.77
N ASP A 473 -18.17 -5.08 16.66
CA ASP A 473 -17.09 -4.09 16.69
C ASP A 473 -15.76 -4.77 17.07
N PRO A 474 -14.58 -4.32 16.58
CA PRO A 474 -13.31 -4.93 16.96
C PRO A 474 -13.05 -4.94 18.47
N ALA A 475 -13.51 -3.94 19.22
CA ALA A 475 -13.42 -3.93 20.68
C ALA A 475 -14.21 -5.10 21.29
N GLU A 476 -15.44 -5.29 20.82
CA GLU A 476 -16.33 -6.36 21.27
C GLU A 476 -15.74 -7.73 20.88
N PHE A 477 -15.33 -7.92 19.62
CA PHE A 477 -14.71 -9.15 19.14
C PHE A 477 -13.52 -9.59 19.97
N MET A 478 -12.61 -8.65 20.28
CA MET A 478 -11.40 -8.96 21.05
C MET A 478 -11.73 -9.26 22.52
N SER A 479 -12.84 -8.73 23.05
CA SER A 479 -13.27 -9.01 24.42
C SER A 479 -14.02 -10.35 24.57
N THR A 480 -14.83 -10.74 23.59
CA THR A 480 -15.67 -11.95 23.66
C THR A 480 -14.88 -13.23 23.45
N ASN A 481 -13.93 -13.22 22.51
CA ASN A 481 -13.13 -14.40 22.17
C ASN A 481 -12.00 -14.69 23.17
N TYR A 482 -11.60 -13.70 23.98
CA TYR A 482 -10.56 -13.87 25.02
C TYR A 482 -11.12 -13.90 26.45
N GLY A 483 -12.45 -13.75 26.62
CA GLY A 483 -13.13 -13.81 27.93
C GLY A 483 -13.17 -15.19 28.59
N GLY A 484 -12.54 -16.21 27.99
CA GLY A 484 -12.33 -17.51 28.62
C GLY A 484 -11.38 -17.38 29.80
N THR A 485 -11.90 -17.51 31.02
CA THR A 485 -11.11 -17.61 32.25
C THR A 485 -9.92 -18.53 32.04
N LYS A 486 -8.69 -17.99 32.11
CA LYS A 486 -7.50 -18.81 32.40
C LYS A 486 -7.77 -19.47 33.74
N THR A 487 -8.11 -20.77 33.71
CA THR A 487 -8.14 -21.59 34.91
C THR A 487 -6.74 -21.50 35.52
N PRO A 488 -6.58 -21.14 36.81
CA PRO A 488 -5.26 -21.13 37.43
C PRO A 488 -4.63 -22.52 37.30
N ASP A 489 -3.40 -22.57 36.77
CA ASP A 489 -2.61 -23.80 36.68
C ASP A 489 -2.54 -24.46 38.06
N GLY A 490 -3.21 -25.60 38.21
CA GLY A 490 -3.34 -26.20 39.53
C GLY A 490 -4.15 -27.48 39.63
N ILE A 491 -4.28 -28.30 38.58
CA ILE A 491 -4.70 -29.70 38.71
C ILE A 491 -3.95 -30.54 37.66
N PRO A 492 -3.19 -31.57 38.04
CA PRO A 492 -2.49 -32.42 37.09
C PRO A 492 -3.49 -33.38 36.43
N HIS A 493 -3.60 -33.33 35.10
CA HIS A 493 -4.28 -34.37 34.34
C HIS A 493 -3.26 -35.43 33.90
N GLU A 494 -3.41 -36.63 34.45
CA GLU A 494 -2.83 -37.86 33.90
C GLU A 494 -3.30 -38.05 32.45
N GLN A 495 -2.39 -37.86 31.50
CA GLN A 495 -2.40 -38.51 30.18
C GLN A 495 -1.02 -38.35 29.52
N ASP A 496 -0.03 -39.01 30.12
CA ASP A 496 1.19 -39.44 29.42
C ASP A 496 0.82 -40.58 28.46
N ASN A 497 0.91 -40.33 27.16
CA ASN A 497 1.47 -41.24 26.14
C ASN A 497 1.03 -40.80 24.72
N LEU A 498 1.80 -39.90 24.11
CA LEU A 498 1.95 -39.82 22.65
C LEU A 498 3.40 -39.45 22.32
N PRO A 499 3.98 -39.98 21.23
CA PRO A 499 5.42 -40.11 21.04
C PRO A 499 6.11 -38.80 20.67
N GLU A 500 7.38 -38.70 21.05
CA GLU A 500 8.28 -37.55 20.92
C GLU A 500 8.29 -36.90 19.52
N SER A 501 8.38 -35.58 19.53
CA SER A 501 8.53 -34.70 18.36
C SER A 501 9.76 -35.03 17.51
N PRO A 502 9.73 -34.81 16.18
CA PRO A 502 10.88 -35.05 15.32
C PRO A 502 12.03 -34.09 15.63
N LYS A 503 13.25 -34.66 15.70
CA LYS A 503 14.54 -33.98 15.92
C LYS A 503 14.72 -32.76 15.01
N THR A 504 15.34 -31.72 15.54
CA THR A 504 15.63 -30.48 14.79
C THR A 504 16.74 -30.69 13.76
N LEU A 505 16.73 -29.88 12.69
CA LEU A 505 17.66 -29.98 11.56
C LEU A 505 19.15 -29.80 11.97
N GLU A 506 19.39 -29.17 13.13
CA GLU A 506 20.72 -28.99 13.71
C GLU A 506 21.26 -30.26 14.38
N GLU A 507 20.39 -31.15 14.86
CA GLU A 507 20.77 -32.45 15.42
C GLU A 507 21.14 -33.46 14.32
N VAL A 508 20.52 -33.34 13.13
CA VAL A 508 20.79 -34.22 11.97
C VAL A 508 22.13 -33.89 11.30
N LEU A 509 22.61 -32.66 11.38
CA LEU A 509 23.86 -32.22 10.75
C LEU A 509 25.11 -32.41 11.62
N GLY A 510 24.95 -32.72 12.92
CA GLY A 510 26.06 -32.98 13.84
C GLY A 510 26.67 -34.39 13.76
N GLU A 511 25.98 -35.35 13.16
CA GLU A 511 26.39 -36.77 13.15
C GLU A 511 27.10 -37.23 11.87
N LEU A 512 27.26 -36.38 10.87
CA LEU A 512 28.05 -36.69 9.68
C LEU A 512 29.46 -36.09 9.78
N ARG A 513 30.28 -36.70 10.65
CA ARG A 513 31.75 -36.64 10.54
C ARG A 513 32.26 -37.93 9.94
N PHE A 514 32.64 -37.89 8.66
CA PHE A 514 33.74 -38.68 8.08
C PHE A 514 34.39 -37.89 6.95
#